data_AF-A0A9W8ZT70-F1
#
_entry.id   AF-A0A9W8ZT70-F1
#
_cell.length_a   1.000
_cell.length_b   1.000
_cell.length_c   1.000
_cell.angle_alpha   90.00
_cell.angle_beta   90.00
_cell.angle_gamma   90.00
#
_symmetry.space_group_name_H-M   'P 1'
#
loop_
_entity.id
_entity.type
_entity.pdbx_description
1 polymer ?
#
loop_
_entity_poly.entity_id
_entity_poly.type
_entity_poly.pdbx_seq_one_letter_code
_entity_poly.pdbx_strand_id
1 'polypeptide(L)'
;MTGVDSEIDLTNGWVDPRILGGRLLDFTTRHKGEPLNVIISSKSDPYILSEIGFSIYAKSLGFSSECLGLHYGNIHQANLGDGNERQDEQMLARQYYFMRPGGPVLGTCWESLAGGNHFRSWKQNGTKANSGAWFLGVSKEEHSGKHHMIIPDGYNIGRDFLVAQAISSPTHWNSLWWQAEVEWVEGLLEPGNDGVNHGIDQDGFVAVLTVTRL
;
A
#
# COMPACT_ATOMS: atom_id res chain seq x y z
N MET A 1 39.99 9.27 3.63
CA MET A 1 39.68 8.25 2.61
C MET A 1 38.39 8.71 1.95
N THR A 2 38.46 8.95 0.64
CA THR A 2 37.42 9.56 -0.18
C THR A 2 36.21 8.64 -0.25
N GLY A 3 35.13 9.01 0.44
CA GLY A 3 33.84 8.35 0.28
C GLY A 3 33.34 8.64 -1.12
N VAL A 4 33.31 7.61 -1.96
CA VAL A 4 32.50 7.65 -3.18
C VAL A 4 31.07 7.67 -2.68
N ASP A 5 30.36 8.79 -2.86
CA ASP A 5 28.90 8.80 -2.80
C ASP A 5 28.45 7.77 -3.84
N SER A 6 28.11 6.56 -3.40
CA SER A 6 27.52 5.56 -4.28
C SER A 6 26.16 6.11 -4.69
N GLU A 7 26.06 6.50 -5.95
CA GLU A 7 24.81 6.96 -6.55
C GLU A 7 23.74 5.88 -6.32
N ILE A 8 22.60 6.28 -5.74
CA ILE A 8 21.51 5.36 -5.45
C ILE A 8 20.90 4.90 -6.77
N ASP A 9 20.87 3.59 -6.99
CA ASP A 9 20.28 3.01 -8.19
C ASP A 9 18.75 3.12 -8.17
N LEU A 10 18.21 3.97 -9.04
CA LEU A 10 16.77 4.16 -9.22
C LEU A 10 16.18 3.27 -10.32
N THR A 11 17.01 2.51 -11.05
CA THR A 11 16.57 1.75 -12.24
C THR A 11 15.63 0.60 -11.92
N ASN A 12 15.59 0.14 -10.66
CA ASN A 12 14.62 -0.86 -10.18
C ASN A 12 13.19 -0.29 -10.10
N GLY A 13 13.02 1.03 -10.08
CA GLY A 13 11.73 1.70 -9.96
C GLY A 13 11.25 1.89 -8.53
N TRP A 14 12.05 1.48 -7.54
CA TRP A 14 11.93 1.76 -6.12
C TRP A 14 13.32 1.55 -5.49
N VAL A 15 13.55 2.12 -4.31
CA VAL A 15 14.79 1.94 -3.55
C VAL A 15 14.45 1.22 -2.25
N ASP A 16 15.22 0.21 -1.87
CA ASP A 16 15.03 -0.48 -0.58
C ASP A 16 15.19 0.52 0.58
N PRO A 17 14.14 0.78 1.38
CA PRO A 17 14.23 1.69 2.51
C PRO A 17 15.40 1.40 3.46
N ARG A 18 15.78 0.11 3.62
CA ARG A 18 16.77 -0.33 4.60
C ARG A 18 18.18 0.13 4.30
N ILE A 19 18.53 0.31 3.02
CA ILE A 19 19.90 0.72 2.64
C ILE A 19 20.24 2.14 3.09
N LEU A 20 19.22 2.95 3.42
CA LEU A 20 19.36 4.33 3.88
C LEU A 20 18.70 4.59 5.24
N GLY A 21 18.49 3.53 6.04
CA GLY A 21 18.00 3.64 7.42
C GLY A 21 16.48 3.77 7.58
N GLY A 22 15.72 3.55 6.52
CA GLY A 22 14.28 3.27 6.56
C GLY A 22 13.98 1.79 6.85
N ARG A 23 12.71 1.42 6.72
CA ARG A 23 12.24 0.03 6.93
C ARG A 23 10.91 -0.24 6.22
N LEU A 24 10.58 -1.51 6.01
CA LEU A 24 9.31 -1.98 5.43
C LEU A 24 8.22 -2.20 6.50
N LEU A 25 8.36 -1.60 7.68
CA LEU A 25 7.35 -1.58 8.73
C LEU A 25 6.99 -0.13 9.03
N ASP A 26 5.71 0.21 8.99
CA ASP A 26 5.26 1.52 9.43
C ASP A 26 5.43 1.70 10.96
N PHE A 27 5.03 2.86 11.48
CA PHE A 27 5.00 3.17 12.90
C PHE A 27 3.56 3.30 13.40
N THR A 28 2.86 2.17 13.55
CA THR A 28 1.54 2.14 14.22
C THR A 28 1.64 2.29 15.74
N THR A 29 2.68 1.72 16.36
CA THR A 29 2.97 1.88 17.80
C THR A 29 4.45 2.15 18.02
N ARG A 30 4.85 2.36 19.30
CA ARG A 30 6.26 2.56 19.66
C ARG A 30 7.16 1.38 19.27
N HIS A 31 6.63 0.16 19.25
CA HIS A 31 7.42 -1.07 19.11
C HIS A 31 7.00 -1.96 17.94
N LYS A 32 5.83 -1.70 17.34
CA LYS A 32 5.29 -2.52 16.25
C LYS A 32 4.86 -1.65 15.08
N GLY A 33 4.90 -2.24 13.88
CA GLY A 33 4.54 -1.64 12.61
C GLY A 33 3.65 -2.56 11.79
N GLU A 34 2.89 -1.98 10.88
CA GLU A 34 2.23 -2.69 9.79
C GLU A 34 3.22 -2.88 8.62
N PRO A 35 3.20 -4.04 7.95
CA PRO A 35 4.09 -4.35 6.85
C PRO A 35 3.74 -3.52 5.61
N LEU A 36 4.75 -2.85 5.05
CA LEU A 36 4.70 -2.23 3.73
C LEU A 36 4.88 -3.33 2.67
N ASN A 37 3.81 -4.07 2.43
CA ASN A 37 3.82 -5.34 1.70
C ASN A 37 3.45 -5.22 0.20
N VAL A 38 3.17 -4.01 -0.28
CA VAL A 38 3.01 -3.71 -1.72
C VAL A 38 3.80 -2.47 -2.10
N ILE A 39 4.45 -2.48 -3.26
CA ILE A 39 5.13 -1.35 -3.88
C ILE A 39 4.52 -1.12 -5.25
N ILE A 40 4.10 0.11 -5.57
CA ILE A 40 3.83 0.51 -6.95
C ILE A 40 5.09 1.17 -7.50
N SER A 41 5.74 0.49 -8.41
CA SER A 41 7.00 0.90 -9.02
C SER A 41 6.84 2.20 -9.80
N SER A 42 7.88 3.04 -9.80
CA SER A 42 7.95 4.26 -10.61
C SER A 42 8.07 4.01 -12.12
N LYS A 43 8.17 2.74 -12.53
CA LYS A 43 8.00 2.29 -13.92
C LYS A 43 6.54 2.29 -14.38
N SER A 44 5.60 2.52 -13.46
CA SER A 44 4.17 2.59 -13.76
C SER A 44 3.77 3.86 -14.50
N ASP A 45 2.52 3.93 -14.98
CA ASP A 45 1.89 5.12 -15.56
C ASP A 45 2.20 6.37 -14.70
N PRO A 46 2.89 7.39 -15.26
CA PRO A 46 3.25 8.61 -14.53
C PRO A 46 2.06 9.30 -13.85
N TYR A 47 0.86 9.14 -14.38
CA TYR A 47 -0.34 9.68 -13.74
C TYR A 47 -0.62 9.02 -12.40
N ILE A 48 -0.50 7.70 -12.27
CA ILE A 48 -0.75 7.01 -10.99
C ILE A 48 0.35 7.30 -9.96
N LEU A 49 1.50 7.80 -10.40
CA LEU A 49 2.54 8.30 -9.50
C LEU A 49 2.20 9.67 -8.92
N SER A 50 1.22 10.40 -9.47
CA SER A 50 0.66 11.61 -8.81
C SER A 50 -0.34 11.21 -7.71
N GLU A 51 -0.50 12.03 -6.68
CA GLU A 51 -1.49 11.78 -5.62
C GLU A 51 -2.92 11.65 -6.16
N ILE A 52 -3.29 12.53 -7.10
CA ILE A 52 -4.60 12.52 -7.75
C ILE A 52 -4.80 11.23 -8.55
N GLY A 53 -3.84 10.87 -9.40
CA GLY A 53 -3.95 9.67 -10.21
C GLY A 53 -3.87 8.39 -9.39
N PHE A 54 -3.10 8.37 -8.30
CA PHE A 54 -3.08 7.26 -7.35
C PHE A 54 -4.45 7.06 -6.69
N SER A 55 -5.09 8.14 -6.23
CA SER A 55 -6.45 8.09 -5.67
C SER A 55 -7.48 7.58 -6.68
N ILE A 56 -7.36 7.96 -7.95
CA ILE A 56 -8.23 7.49 -9.03
C ILE A 56 -7.96 6.02 -9.37
N TYR A 57 -6.70 5.61 -9.40
CA TYR A 57 -6.31 4.21 -9.61
C TYR A 57 -6.82 3.31 -8.48
N ALA A 58 -6.71 3.75 -7.23
CA ALA A 58 -7.28 3.04 -6.08
C ALA A 58 -8.80 2.76 -6.27
N LYS A 59 -9.55 3.72 -6.83
CA LYS A 59 -10.98 3.52 -7.18
C LYS A 59 -11.19 2.45 -8.24
N SER A 60 -10.30 2.35 -9.22
CA SER A 60 -10.37 1.29 -10.23
C SER A 60 -10.14 -0.11 -9.64
N LEU A 61 -9.35 -0.21 -8.56
CA LEU A 61 -9.12 -1.46 -7.81
C LEU A 61 -10.27 -1.82 -6.84
N GLY A 62 -11.26 -0.93 -6.68
CA GLY A 62 -12.34 -1.10 -5.72
C GLY A 62 -11.99 -0.60 -4.31
N PHE A 63 -11.14 0.41 -4.19
CA PHE A 63 -10.84 1.12 -2.94
C PHE A 63 -11.23 2.59 -3.04
N SER A 64 -11.55 3.25 -1.94
CA SER A 64 -11.77 4.71 -1.93
C SER A 64 -11.27 5.32 -0.62
N SER A 65 -10.83 6.58 -0.69
CA SER A 65 -10.16 7.25 0.43
C SER A 65 -11.06 7.57 1.62
N GLU A 66 -12.39 7.43 1.52
CA GLU A 66 -13.29 7.86 2.61
C GLU A 66 -14.68 7.20 2.56
N CYS A 67 -15.30 7.05 3.73
CA CYS A 67 -16.75 6.97 3.95
C CYS A 67 -17.21 8.31 4.54
N LEU A 68 -17.97 9.08 3.76
CA LEU A 68 -18.68 10.30 4.22
C LEU A 68 -17.80 11.32 4.98
N GLY A 69 -16.51 11.45 4.65
CA GLY A 69 -15.61 12.43 5.28
C GLY A 69 -15.23 12.13 6.74
N LEU A 70 -15.43 10.88 7.20
CA LEU A 70 -15.01 10.46 8.53
C LEU A 70 -13.68 9.68 8.44
N HIS A 71 -12.57 10.37 8.70
CA HIS A 71 -11.27 9.74 8.95
C HIS A 71 -11.30 9.06 10.34
N TYR A 72 -11.75 7.80 10.39
CA TYR A 72 -11.62 6.95 11.58
C TYR A 72 -10.36 6.10 11.46
N GLY A 73 -9.37 6.38 12.32
CA GLY A 73 -8.13 5.63 12.45
C GLY A 73 -7.00 6.53 12.95
N ASN A 74 -6.01 5.94 13.61
CA ASN A 74 -4.76 6.66 13.91
C ASN A 74 -4.01 6.91 12.60
N ILE A 75 -3.35 8.07 12.50
CA ILE A 75 -2.40 8.37 11.43
C ILE A 75 -1.14 7.54 11.71
N HIS A 76 -0.72 6.74 10.73
CA HIS A 76 0.54 6.01 10.81
C HIS A 76 1.63 6.81 10.12
N GLN A 77 2.88 6.58 10.55
CA GLN A 77 4.04 7.16 9.91
C GLN A 77 4.89 6.07 9.27
N ALA A 78 5.65 6.38 8.22
CA ALA A 78 6.66 5.47 7.66
C ALA A 78 7.96 6.22 7.38
N ASN A 79 9.09 5.50 7.43
CA ASN A 79 10.38 6.01 6.99
C ASN A 79 10.88 5.14 5.83
N LEU A 80 10.85 5.70 4.62
CA LEU A 80 11.20 5.01 3.38
C LEU A 80 12.68 5.12 3.02
N GLY A 81 13.53 5.58 3.96
CA GLY A 81 14.97 5.73 3.74
C GLY A 81 15.33 6.82 2.73
N ASP A 82 14.37 7.64 2.31
CA ASP A 82 14.56 8.63 1.25
C ASP A 82 15.09 9.98 1.74
N GLY A 83 15.40 10.09 3.02
CA GLY A 83 15.91 11.32 3.63
C GLY A 83 14.83 12.27 4.16
N ASN A 84 13.55 11.91 4.04
CA ASN A 84 12.45 12.67 4.66
C ASN A 84 12.12 12.20 6.09
N GLU A 85 12.97 11.38 6.72
CA GLU A 85 12.71 10.78 8.04
C GLU A 85 11.33 10.07 8.09
N ARG A 86 10.56 10.22 9.18
CA ARG A 86 9.21 9.67 9.30
C ARG A 86 8.21 10.64 8.67
N GLN A 87 7.42 10.14 7.74
CA GLN A 87 6.36 10.87 7.07
C GLN A 87 5.00 10.29 7.45
N ASP A 88 4.02 11.15 7.65
CA ASP A 88 2.62 10.74 7.84
C ASP A 88 2.09 10.08 6.57
N GLU A 89 1.13 9.16 6.72
CA GLU A 89 0.44 8.54 5.58
C GLU A 89 -0.19 9.59 4.65
N GLN A 90 -0.09 9.35 3.34
CA GLN A 90 -0.64 10.24 2.32
C GLN A 90 -2.04 9.85 1.87
N MET A 91 -2.40 8.58 2.00
CA MET A 91 -3.75 8.10 1.74
C MET A 91 -4.03 6.84 2.55
N LEU A 92 -5.19 6.84 3.22
CA LEU A 92 -5.85 5.68 3.78
C LEU A 92 -7.03 5.33 2.86
N ALA A 93 -6.99 4.15 2.24
CA ALA A 93 -8.01 3.68 1.31
C ALA A 93 -8.69 2.43 1.85
N ARG A 94 -10.01 2.35 1.69
CA ARG A 94 -10.87 1.31 2.25
C ARG A 94 -11.65 0.61 1.15
N GLN A 95 -11.92 -0.68 1.30
CA GLN A 95 -12.58 -1.45 0.26
C GLN A 95 -13.98 -0.90 0.00
N TYR A 96 -14.26 -0.67 -1.26
CA TYR A 96 -15.50 -0.12 -1.75
C TYR A 96 -16.40 -1.24 -2.29
N TYR A 97 -17.54 -1.45 -1.63
CA TYR A 97 -18.49 -2.49 -2.02
C TYR A 97 -19.46 -1.99 -3.09
N PHE A 98 -19.41 -2.61 -4.27
CA PHE A 98 -20.49 -2.54 -5.26
C PHE A 98 -21.49 -3.66 -4.98
N MET A 99 -22.78 -3.34 -4.90
CA MET A 99 -23.80 -4.33 -4.60
C MET A 99 -23.91 -5.42 -5.69
N ARG A 100 -23.57 -5.06 -6.94
CA ARG A 100 -23.40 -5.91 -8.15
C ARG A 100 -22.57 -5.12 -9.20
N PRO A 101 -22.01 -5.76 -10.25
CA PRO A 101 -21.53 -5.03 -11.43
C PRO A 101 -22.66 -4.13 -11.98
N GLY A 102 -22.46 -2.81 -11.98
CA GLY A 102 -23.47 -1.83 -12.39
C GLY A 102 -24.60 -1.55 -11.38
N GLY A 103 -24.52 -2.07 -10.15
CA GLY A 103 -25.49 -1.80 -9.09
C GLY A 103 -25.28 -0.46 -8.37
N PRO A 104 -26.28 0.02 -7.61
CA PRO A 104 -26.15 1.25 -6.84
C PRO A 104 -25.01 1.17 -5.82
N VAL A 105 -24.32 2.29 -5.65
CA VAL A 105 -23.24 2.48 -4.68
C VAL A 105 -23.78 2.29 -3.26
N LEU A 106 -23.29 1.28 -2.54
CA LEU A 106 -23.49 1.18 -1.08
C LEU A 106 -22.46 2.03 -0.32
N GLY A 107 -21.36 2.39 -0.98
CA GLY A 107 -20.28 3.20 -0.42
C GLY A 107 -19.30 2.37 0.42
N THR A 108 -18.18 2.99 0.78
CA THR A 108 -17.17 2.54 1.76
C THR A 108 -17.77 2.30 3.16
N CYS A 109 -18.96 2.84 3.45
CA CYS A 109 -19.57 2.78 4.78
C CYS A 109 -20.09 1.39 5.17
N TRP A 110 -20.31 0.50 4.21
CA TRP A 110 -20.69 -0.89 4.49
C TRP A 110 -19.51 -1.72 5.02
N GLU A 111 -18.27 -1.31 4.73
CA GLU A 111 -17.07 -1.93 5.28
C GLU A 111 -17.02 -1.77 6.81
N SER A 112 -17.41 -0.60 7.32
CA SER A 112 -17.57 -0.38 8.75
C SER A 112 -18.57 -1.32 9.41
N LEU A 113 -19.39 -2.08 8.67
CA LEU A 113 -20.33 -3.08 9.21
C LEU A 113 -19.92 -4.52 8.90
N ALA A 114 -19.13 -4.77 7.84
CA ALA A 114 -18.80 -6.12 7.35
C ALA A 114 -17.31 -6.50 7.46
N GLY A 115 -16.42 -5.54 7.74
CA GLY A 115 -14.97 -5.71 7.60
C GLY A 115 -14.57 -5.64 6.12
N GLY A 116 -13.28 -5.54 5.83
CA GLY A 116 -12.80 -5.43 4.45
C GLY A 116 -11.31 -5.13 4.35
N ASN A 117 -10.84 -4.99 3.12
CA ASN A 117 -9.45 -4.66 2.84
C ASN A 117 -9.23 -3.15 2.92
N HIS A 118 -8.15 -2.73 3.54
CA HIS A 118 -7.71 -1.35 3.48
C HIS A 118 -6.22 -1.28 3.19
N PHE A 119 -5.76 -0.11 2.79
CA PHE A 119 -4.33 0.18 2.74
C PHE A 119 -4.02 1.60 3.15
N ARG A 120 -2.83 1.78 3.70
CA ARG A 120 -2.18 3.08 3.88
C ARG A 120 -1.05 3.20 2.88
N SER A 121 -0.63 4.42 2.55
CA SER A 121 0.37 4.64 1.52
C SER A 121 1.30 5.81 1.81
N TRP A 122 2.54 5.66 1.36
CA TRP A 122 3.63 6.63 1.45
C TRP A 122 4.41 6.65 0.16
N LYS A 123 4.83 7.83 -0.28
CA LYS A 123 5.61 8.02 -1.51
C LYS A 123 7.08 8.16 -1.17
N GLN A 124 7.92 7.44 -1.91
CA GLN A 124 9.36 7.57 -1.82
C GLN A 124 9.82 8.74 -2.69
N ASN A 125 9.87 9.94 -2.10
CA ASN A 125 10.10 11.20 -2.81
C ASN A 125 11.12 12.13 -2.12
N GLY A 126 11.87 11.62 -1.14
CA GLY A 126 12.87 12.38 -0.41
C GLY A 126 14.18 12.62 -1.16
N THR A 127 14.98 13.52 -0.61
CA THR A 127 16.22 14.04 -1.23
C THR A 127 17.33 13.00 -1.43
N LYS A 128 17.31 11.88 -0.70
CA LYS A 128 18.34 10.82 -0.78
C LYS A 128 17.94 9.66 -1.68
N ALA A 129 16.64 9.42 -1.88
CA ALA A 129 16.14 8.38 -2.77
C ALA A 129 14.75 8.77 -3.29
N ASN A 130 14.69 9.56 -4.35
CA ASN A 130 13.43 9.94 -4.99
C ASN A 130 13.14 9.00 -6.17
N SER A 131 12.64 7.81 -5.88
CA SER A 131 12.18 6.91 -6.95
C SER A 131 10.83 7.34 -7.51
N GLY A 132 9.98 7.99 -6.70
CA GLY A 132 8.59 8.31 -7.03
C GLY A 132 7.62 7.15 -6.80
N ALA A 133 8.09 5.99 -6.33
CA ALA A 133 7.27 4.82 -6.04
C ALA A 133 6.32 5.04 -4.85
N TRP A 134 5.21 4.30 -4.85
CA TRP A 134 4.33 4.21 -3.68
C TRP A 134 4.63 2.93 -2.89
N PHE A 135 4.72 3.05 -1.58
CA PHE A 135 4.81 1.95 -0.63
C PHE A 135 3.50 1.87 0.15
N LEU A 136 2.89 0.69 0.17
CA LEU A 136 1.56 0.48 0.72
C LEU A 136 1.62 -0.55 1.85
N GLY A 137 0.98 -0.22 2.97
CA GLY A 137 0.65 -1.18 4.01
C GLY A 137 -0.76 -1.69 3.79
N VAL A 138 -0.90 -2.89 3.21
CA VAL A 138 -2.19 -3.47 2.82
C VAL A 138 -2.60 -4.55 3.81
N SER A 139 -3.85 -4.51 4.26
CA SER A 139 -4.34 -5.49 5.22
C SER A 139 -5.86 -5.70 5.10
N LYS A 140 -6.35 -6.75 5.77
CA LYS A 140 -7.77 -7.07 5.91
C LYS A 140 -8.22 -7.04 7.36
N GLU A 141 -9.25 -6.26 7.64
CA GLU A 141 -9.85 -6.09 8.97
C GLU A 141 -11.12 -6.93 9.15
N GLU A 142 -11.41 -7.32 10.40
CA GLU A 142 -12.73 -7.78 10.82
C GLU A 142 -13.76 -6.64 10.84
N HIS A 143 -15.05 -6.99 10.85
CA HIS A 143 -16.15 -6.05 10.99
C HIS A 143 -16.11 -5.27 12.32
N SER A 144 -16.77 -4.10 12.36
CA SER A 144 -16.79 -3.19 13.54
C SER A 144 -17.22 -3.83 14.85
N GLY A 145 -18.05 -4.87 14.82
CA GLY A 145 -18.43 -5.64 16.02
C GLY A 145 -17.25 -6.26 16.76
N LYS A 146 -16.09 -6.39 16.09
CA LYS A 146 -14.83 -6.87 16.66
C LYS A 146 -13.72 -5.82 16.67
N HIS A 147 -14.10 -4.53 16.67
CA HIS A 147 -13.18 -3.40 16.83
C HIS A 147 -12.09 -3.30 15.73
N HIS A 148 -12.38 -3.69 14.50
CA HIS A 148 -11.44 -3.56 13.37
C HIS A 148 -10.10 -4.29 13.57
N MET A 149 -10.08 -5.39 14.34
CA MET A 149 -8.86 -6.20 14.43
C MET A 149 -8.50 -6.79 13.07
N ILE A 150 -7.22 -6.80 12.74
CA ILE A 150 -6.71 -7.53 11.57
C ILE A 150 -7.03 -9.01 11.75
N ILE A 151 -7.61 -9.64 10.72
CA ILE A 151 -7.92 -11.07 10.75
C ILE A 151 -6.63 -11.90 10.86
N PRO A 152 -6.69 -13.17 11.31
CA PRO A 152 -5.57 -14.08 11.11
C PRO A 152 -5.10 -14.05 9.66
N ASP A 153 -3.79 -13.93 9.44
CA ASP A 153 -3.17 -13.80 8.12
C ASP A 153 -3.60 -12.55 7.31
N GLY A 154 -4.19 -11.55 7.97
CA GLY A 154 -4.84 -10.41 7.32
C GLY A 154 -3.92 -9.52 6.49
N TYR A 155 -2.62 -9.48 6.79
CA TYR A 155 -1.65 -8.74 5.97
C TYR A 155 -1.42 -9.44 4.62
N ASN A 156 -1.19 -10.76 4.61
CA ASN A 156 -0.98 -11.51 3.37
C ASN A 156 -2.28 -11.59 2.55
N ILE A 157 -3.42 -11.87 3.21
CA ILE A 157 -4.74 -11.87 2.54
C ILE A 157 -5.06 -10.51 1.92
N GLY A 158 -4.74 -9.41 2.62
CA GLY A 158 -4.98 -8.05 2.11
C GLY A 158 -4.14 -7.73 0.89
N ARG A 159 -2.83 -8.00 0.97
CA ARG A 159 -1.88 -7.86 -0.14
C ARG A 159 -2.33 -8.65 -1.35
N ASP A 160 -2.63 -9.93 -1.18
CA ASP A 160 -2.98 -10.84 -2.27
C ASP A 160 -4.30 -10.46 -2.93
N PHE A 161 -5.27 -9.96 -2.15
CA PHE A 161 -6.50 -9.40 -2.69
C PHE A 161 -6.24 -8.18 -3.58
N LEU A 162 -5.45 -7.20 -3.12
CA LEU A 162 -5.12 -6.02 -3.91
C LEU A 162 -4.38 -6.41 -5.20
N VAL A 163 -3.39 -7.30 -5.10
CA VAL A 163 -2.63 -7.80 -6.25
C VAL A 163 -3.56 -8.49 -7.25
N ALA A 164 -4.44 -9.38 -6.79
CA ALA A 164 -5.39 -10.08 -7.65
C ALA A 164 -6.32 -9.12 -8.40
N GLN A 165 -6.80 -8.06 -7.74
CA GLN A 165 -7.59 -7.01 -8.37
C GLN A 165 -6.81 -6.29 -9.49
N ALA A 166 -5.51 -6.03 -9.27
CA ALA A 166 -4.68 -5.29 -10.21
C ALA A 166 -4.26 -6.09 -11.45
N ILE A 167 -4.08 -7.41 -11.33
CA ILE A 167 -3.48 -8.24 -12.40
C ILE A 167 -4.50 -9.12 -13.16
N SER A 168 -5.64 -9.46 -12.55
CA SER A 168 -6.56 -10.47 -13.12
C SER A 168 -7.26 -10.01 -14.40
N SER A 169 -7.55 -8.71 -14.51
CA SER A 169 -8.16 -8.10 -15.69
C SER A 169 -7.92 -6.58 -15.68
N PRO A 170 -8.06 -5.91 -16.83
CA PRO A 170 -8.05 -4.45 -16.87
C PRO A 170 -9.08 -3.84 -15.92
N THR A 171 -8.59 -2.99 -15.02
CA THR A 171 -9.40 -2.19 -14.11
C THR A 171 -9.68 -0.83 -14.72
N HIS A 172 -10.78 -0.18 -14.34
CA HIS A 172 -11.11 1.13 -14.87
C HIS A 172 -11.82 2.04 -13.89
N TRP A 173 -11.59 3.35 -14.06
CA TRP A 173 -12.35 4.39 -13.39
C TRP A 173 -12.38 5.64 -14.25
N ASN A 174 -13.53 6.30 -14.35
CA ASN A 174 -13.68 7.56 -15.10
C ASN A 174 -13.09 7.51 -16.53
N SER A 175 -13.39 6.43 -17.26
CA SER A 175 -12.91 6.17 -18.63
C SER A 175 -11.40 5.92 -18.79
N LEU A 176 -10.63 5.89 -17.70
CA LEU A 176 -9.23 5.46 -17.71
C LEU A 176 -9.14 3.97 -17.37
N TRP A 177 -8.27 3.26 -18.08
CA TRP A 177 -8.07 1.83 -17.94
C TRP A 177 -6.62 1.54 -17.56
N TRP A 178 -6.43 0.60 -16.63
CA TRP A 178 -5.12 0.15 -16.19
C TRP A 178 -5.06 -1.36 -16.05
N GLN A 179 -3.89 -1.91 -16.29
CA GLN A 179 -3.56 -3.29 -15.96
C GLN A 179 -2.17 -3.33 -15.33
N ALA A 180 -1.99 -4.17 -14.32
CA ALA A 180 -0.71 -4.34 -13.66
C ALA A 180 -0.08 -5.70 -13.97
N GLU A 181 1.25 -5.72 -13.90
CA GLU A 181 2.03 -6.94 -13.70
C GLU A 181 2.58 -6.93 -12.26
N VAL A 182 2.83 -8.12 -11.71
CA VAL A 182 3.39 -8.29 -10.36
C VAL A 182 4.72 -9.02 -10.42
N GLU A 183 5.70 -8.49 -9.70
CA GLU A 183 6.93 -9.17 -9.31
C GLU A 183 6.87 -9.44 -7.80
N TRP A 184 7.19 -10.66 -7.39
CA TRP A 184 7.25 -11.04 -5.97
C TRP A 184 8.70 -10.99 -5.50
N VAL A 185 8.98 -10.12 -4.53
CA VAL A 185 10.33 -9.90 -3.99
C VAL A 185 10.42 -10.48 -2.59
N GLU A 186 11.35 -11.42 -2.40
CA GLU A 186 11.69 -12.00 -1.10
C GLU A 186 12.75 -11.17 -0.37
N GLY A 187 12.79 -11.31 0.96
CA GLY A 187 13.87 -10.75 1.78
C GLY A 187 13.81 -9.25 2.01
N LEU A 188 12.72 -8.59 1.61
CA LEU A 188 12.38 -7.22 2.03
C LEU A 188 11.69 -7.18 3.39
N LEU A 189 10.84 -8.18 3.64
CA LEU A 189 10.25 -8.50 4.93
C LEU A 189 10.73 -9.89 5.34
N GLU A 190 11.06 -10.05 6.62
CA GLU A 190 11.42 -11.37 7.15
C GLU A 190 10.15 -12.20 7.37
N PRO A 191 10.16 -13.50 7.04
CA PRO A 191 9.08 -14.41 7.44
C PRO A 191 8.88 -14.43 8.96
N GLY A 192 7.62 -14.55 9.40
CA GLY A 192 7.24 -14.47 10.82
C GLY A 192 6.73 -13.08 11.21
N ASN A 193 6.75 -12.76 12.51
CA ASN A 193 6.05 -11.60 13.04
C ASN A 193 6.93 -10.60 13.83
N ASP A 194 8.25 -10.65 13.66
CA ASP A 194 9.14 -9.75 14.39
C ASP A 194 8.86 -8.28 14.03
N GLY A 195 8.58 -7.47 15.05
CA GLY A 195 8.14 -6.07 14.88
C GLY A 195 6.76 -5.88 14.22
N VAL A 196 6.07 -6.96 13.81
CA VAL A 196 4.77 -6.87 13.12
C VAL A 196 3.65 -6.65 14.12
N ASN A 197 2.78 -5.70 13.82
CA ASN A 197 1.61 -5.40 14.62
C ASN A 197 0.67 -6.61 14.71
N HIS A 198 -0.06 -6.73 15.82
CA HIS A 198 -0.92 -7.89 16.14
C HIS A 198 -0.22 -9.26 16.22
N GLY A 199 1.10 -9.36 15.96
CA GLY A 199 1.82 -10.64 15.99
C GLY A 199 1.42 -11.58 14.85
N ILE A 200 1.04 -11.03 13.70
CA ILE A 200 0.62 -11.79 12.52
C ILE A 200 1.84 -12.11 11.67
N ASP A 201 2.02 -13.38 11.36
CA ASP A 201 3.14 -13.84 10.54
C ASP A 201 3.06 -13.33 9.11
N GLN A 202 4.19 -12.85 8.59
CA GLN A 202 4.42 -12.57 7.18
C GLN A 202 5.02 -13.79 6.52
N ASP A 203 4.74 -13.97 5.23
CA ASP A 203 5.32 -15.03 4.41
C ASP A 203 6.69 -14.65 3.80
N GLY A 204 7.14 -13.40 4.01
CA GLY A 204 8.40 -12.87 3.52
C GLY A 204 8.35 -12.24 2.12
N PHE A 205 7.17 -12.18 1.50
CA PHE A 205 7.00 -11.62 0.16
C PHE A 205 6.46 -10.20 0.17
N VAL A 206 7.04 -9.35 -0.67
CA VAL A 206 6.51 -8.03 -1.02
C VAL A 206 6.12 -8.03 -2.49
N ALA A 207 4.93 -7.55 -2.81
CA ALA A 207 4.47 -7.45 -4.20
C ALA A 207 4.92 -6.11 -4.81
N VAL A 208 5.66 -6.16 -5.92
CA VAL A 208 6.01 -4.98 -6.71
C VAL A 208 5.13 -4.95 -7.95
N LEU A 209 4.24 -3.96 -8.03
CA LEU A 209 3.34 -3.74 -9.16
C LEU A 209 3.95 -2.76 -10.16
N THR A 210 3.90 -3.11 -11.44
CA THR A 210 4.12 -2.18 -12.55
C THR A 210 2.81 -2.01 -13.30
N VAL A 211 2.23 -0.81 -13.20
CA VAL A 211 0.87 -0.52 -13.72
C VAL A 211 0.97 0.23 -15.04
N THR A 212 0.36 -0.31 -16.08
CA THR A 212 0.31 0.31 -17.41
C THR A 212 -1.09 0.84 -17.69
N ARG A 213 -1.18 2.03 -18.29
CA ARG A 213 -2.43 2.56 -18.84
C ARG A 213 -2.69 1.94 -20.20
N LEU A 214 -3.94 1.56 -20.45
CA LEU A 214 -4.40 0.98 -21.73
C LEU A 214 -5.00 2.05 -22.66
#